data_AF-A0A661TMK7-F1
#
_entry.id   AF-A0A661TMK7-F1
#
_cell.length_a   1.000
_cell.length_b   1.000
_cell.length_c   1.000
_cell.angle_alpha   90.00
_cell.angle_beta   90.00
_cell.angle_gamma   90.00
#
_symmetry.space_group_name_H-M   'P 1'
#
loop_
_entity.id
_entity.type
_entity.pdbx_description
1 polymer ?
#
loop_
_entity_poly.entity_id
_entity_poly.type
_entity_poly.pdbx_seq_one_letter_code
_entity_poly.pdbx_strand_id
1 'polypeptide(L)' 'MIPDFQSIMLPLLEITGDKKEHTIQEVRDSLAKIFSLSEEERSKILSKSKQKMFANRVGWARTYLK' A
#
# COMPACT_ATOMS: atom_id res chain seq x y z
N MET A 1 4.17 -8.63 -8.76
CA MET A 1 3.09 -7.91 -9.49
C MET A 1 2.51 -6.89 -8.53
N ILE A 2 2.28 -5.64 -8.96
CA ILE A 2 1.75 -4.60 -8.08
C ILE A 2 0.24 -4.83 -7.86
N PRO A 3 -0.24 -5.01 -6.61
CA PRO A 3 -1.66 -5.23 -6.32
C PRO A 3 -2.50 -3.98 -6.61
N ASP A 4 -3.77 -4.19 -6.93
CA ASP A 4 -4.75 -3.10 -6.95
C ASP A 4 -5.14 -2.67 -5.53
N PHE A 5 -5.93 -1.59 -5.43
CA PHE A 5 -6.29 -1.04 -4.13
C PHE A 5 -7.26 -1.94 -3.35
N GLN A 6 -8.06 -2.78 -4.02
CA GLN A 6 -9.02 -3.68 -3.36
C GLN A 6 -8.29 -4.83 -2.67
N SER A 7 -7.29 -5.40 -3.37
CA SER A 7 -6.41 -6.45 -2.84
C SER A 7 -5.65 -5.99 -1.59
N ILE A 8 -5.35 -4.69 -1.47
CA ILE A 8 -4.67 -4.09 -0.32
C ILE A 8 -5.59 -3.92 0.90
N MET A 9 -6.91 -3.84 0.72
CA MET A 9 -7.85 -3.49 1.80
C MET A 9 -7.77 -4.44 3.00
N LEU A 10 -7.83 -5.75 2.77
CA LEU A 10 -7.80 -6.73 3.85
C LEU A 10 -6.45 -6.71 4.61
N PRO A 11 -5.28 -6.84 3.95
CA PRO A 11 -3.98 -6.72 4.63
C PRO A 11 -3.78 -5.39 5.36
N LEU A 12 -4.34 -4.29 4.83
CA LEU A 12 -4.30 -2.99 5.49
C LEU A 12 -5.07 -3.02 6.81
N LEU A 13 -6.28 -3.59 6.83
CA LEU A 13 -7.08 -3.74 8.05
C LEU A 13 -6.40 -4.66 9.07
N GLU A 14 -5.79 -5.76 8.62
CA GLU A 14 -5.05 -6.68 9.50
C GLU A 14 -3.89 -5.97 10.21
N ILE A 15 -3.11 -5.14 9.48
CA ILE A 15 -2.01 -4.35 10.06
C ILE A 15 -2.55 -3.35 11.08
N THR A 16 -3.63 -2.62 10.76
CA THR A 16 -4.18 -1.59 11.64
C THR A 16 -5.12 -2.14 12.72
N GLY A 17 -5.41 -3.45 12.70
CA GLY A 17 -6.36 -4.11 13.60
C GLY A 17 -5.87 -4.21 15.04
N ASP A 18 -4.57 -3.99 15.27
CA ASP A 18 -3.95 -3.97 16.60
C ASP A 18 -4.30 -2.73 17.44
N LYS A 19 -5.05 -1.78 16.86
CA LYS A 19 -5.48 -0.50 17.47
C LYS A 19 -4.32 0.39 17.91
N LYS A 20 -3.13 0.22 17.34
CA LYS A 20 -1.97 1.10 17.55
C LYS A 20 -1.87 2.13 16.44
N GLU A 21 -1.15 3.21 16.73
CA GLU A 21 -0.76 4.15 15.69
C GLU A 21 0.32 3.52 14.82
N HIS A 22 0.10 3.52 13.51
CA HIS A 22 1.08 3.12 12.51
C HIS A 22 1.34 4.29 11.58
N THR A 23 2.62 4.54 11.28
CA THR A 23 2.96 5.50 10.25
C THR A 23 2.62 4.93 8.87
N ILE A 24 2.31 5.81 7.92
CA ILE A 24 2.04 5.37 6.54
C ILE A 24 3.25 4.66 5.91
N GLN A 25 4.46 4.94 6.38
CA GLN A 25 5.68 4.31 5.88
C GLN A 25 5.78 2.85 6.38
N GLU A 26 5.56 2.60 7.67
CA GLU A 26 5.54 1.25 8.25
C GLU A 26 4.48 0.36 7.60
N VAL A 27 3.27 0.91 7.40
CA VAL A 27 2.18 0.21 6.71
C VAL A 27 2.59 -0.14 5.28
N ARG A 28 3.15 0.81 4.52
CA ARG A 28 3.61 0.56 3.14
C ARG A 28 4.71 -0.48 3.08
N ASP A 29 5.64 -0.47 4.02
CA ASP A 29 6.75 -1.43 4.04
C ASP A 29 6.26 -2.83 4.42
N SER A 30 5.32 -2.93 5.36
CA SER A 30 4.67 -4.19 5.74
C SER A 30 3.85 -4.76 4.58
N LEU A 31 3.03 -3.94 3.92
CA LEU A 31 2.27 -4.36 2.74
C LEU A 31 3.19 -4.79 1.59
N ALA A 32 4.29 -4.07 1.35
CA ALA A 32 5.24 -4.46 0.31
C ALA A 32 5.87 -5.84 0.58
N LYS A 33 6.11 -6.20 1.85
CA LYS A 33 6.56 -7.54 2.25
C LYS A 33 5.46 -8.59 2.03
N ILE A 34 4.22 -8.31 2.44
CA ILE A 34 3.08 -9.23 2.27
C ILE A 34 2.87 -9.58 0.78
N PHE A 35 2.94 -8.57 -0.10
CA PHE A 35 2.81 -8.77 -1.55
C PHE A 35 4.11 -9.15 -2.25
N SER A 36 5.20 -9.35 -1.50
CA SER A 36 6.52 -9.73 -2.03
C SER A 36 6.98 -8.83 -3.20
N LEU A 37 6.83 -7.51 -3.05
CA LEU A 37 7.15 -6.55 -4.10
C LEU A 37 8.66 -6.35 -4.23
N SER A 38 9.16 -6.35 -5.46
CA SER A 38 10.56 -6.00 -5.74
C SER A 38 10.82 -4.49 -5.57
N GLU A 39 12.08 -4.09 -5.46
CA GLU A 39 12.43 -2.66 -5.40
C GLU A 39 11.98 -1.87 -6.64
N GLU A 40 12.03 -2.50 -7.81
CA GLU A 40 11.55 -1.94 -9.07
C GLU A 40 10.04 -1.69 -9.02
N GLU A 41 9.27 -2.65 -8.50
CA GLU A 41 7.83 -2.53 -8.34
C GLU A 41 7.44 -1.45 -7.32
N ARG A 42 8.19 -1.35 -6.22
CA ARG A 42 8.02 -0.30 -5.19
C ARG A 42 8.37 1.09 -5.73
N SER A 43 9.29 1.16 -6.69
CA SER A 43 9.75 2.40 -7.31
C SER A 43 9.00 2.77 -8.58
N LYS A 44 8.13 1.89 -9.10
CA LYS A 44 7.37 2.14 -10.32
C LYS A 44 6.49 3.37 -10.18
N ILE A 45 6.64 4.30 -11.13
CA ILE A 45 5.94 5.59 -11.15
C ILE A 45 4.74 5.51 -12.09
N LEU A 46 3.63 6.14 -11.70
CA LEU A 46 2.50 6.38 -12.59
C LEU A 46 2.86 7.47 -13.60
N SER A 47 2.75 7.14 -14.89
CA SER A 47 3.07 8.04 -16.01
C SER A 47 2.33 9.37 -15.97
N LYS A 48 1.10 9.39 -15.42
CA LYS A 48 0.25 10.60 -15.37
C LYS A 48 0.50 11.49 -14.15
N SER A 49 0.79 10.93 -12.97
CA SER A 49 0.79 11.70 -11.71
C SER A 49 2.16 11.85 -11.06
N LYS A 50 3.22 11.25 -11.64
CA LYS A 50 4.57 11.16 -11.04
C LYS A 50 4.60 10.52 -9.64
N GLN A 51 3.49 9.99 -9.15
CA GLN A 51 3.42 9.28 -7.87
C GLN A 51 3.86 7.83 -8.03
N LYS A 52 4.47 7.25 -6.98
CA LYS A 52 4.74 5.82 -6.92
C LYS A 52 3.42 5.06 -6.99
N MET A 53 3.31 4.12 -7.93
CA MET A 53 2.09 3.37 -8.22
C MET A 53 1.57 2.66 -6.97
N PHE A 54 2.42 1.92 -6.27
CA PHE A 54 2.03 1.20 -5.07
C PHE A 54 1.57 2.15 -3.94
N ALA A 55 2.28 3.26 -3.72
CA ALA A 55 1.89 4.25 -2.72
C ALA A 55 0.49 4.85 -3.02
N ASN A 56 0.20 5.09 -4.30
CA ASN A 56 -1.11 5.56 -4.74
C ASN A 56 -2.20 4.51 -4.44
N ARG A 57 -1.94 3.21 -4.70
CA ARG A 57 -2.90 2.13 -4.39
C ARG A 57 -3.19 2.00 -2.89
N VAL A 58 -2.17 2.09 -2.04
CA VAL A 58 -2.33 2.11 -0.58
C VAL A 58 -3.16 3.32 -0.14
N GLY A 59 -2.92 4.50 -0.74
CA GLY A 59 -3.69 5.71 -0.49
C GLY A 59 -5.19 5.53 -0.80
N TRP A 60 -5.51 4.93 -1.94
CA TRP A 60 -6.90 4.63 -2.31
C TRP A 60 -7.55 3.59 -1.39
N ALA A 61 -6.85 2.51 -1.05
CA ALA A 61 -7.36 1.51 -0.10
C ALA A 61 -7.78 2.17 1.22
N ARG A 62 -6.92 3.05 1.76
CA ARG A 62 -7.22 3.83 2.96
C ARG A 62 -8.42 4.77 2.79
N THR A 63 -8.51 5.48 1.66
CA THR A 63 -9.63 6.41 1.39
C THR A 63 -10.97 5.70 1.36
N TYR A 64 -11.04 4.50 0.80
CA TYR A 64 -12.28 3.73 0.70
C TYR A 64 -12.64 2.96 1.98
N LEU A 65 -11.70 2.78 2.91
CA LEU A 65 -11.93 2.13 4.21
C LEU A 65 -12.25 3.12 5.34
N LYS A 66 -12.38 4.41 5.04
CA LYS A 66 -12.84 5.43 5.99
C LYS A 66 -14.33 5.32 6.28
#